data_AF-A0A8J6BIR6-F1
#
_entry.id   AF-A0A8J6BIR6-F1
#
_cell.length_a   1.000
_cell.length_b   1.000
_cell.length_c   1.000
_cell.angle_alpha   90.00
_cell.angle_beta   90.00
_cell.angle_gamma   90.00
#
_symmetry.space_group_name_H-M   'P 1'
#
loop_
_entity.id
_entity.type
_entity.pdbx_description
1 polymer ?
#
loop_
_entity_poly.entity_id
_entity_poly.type
_entity_poly.pdbx_seq_one_letter_code
_entity_poly.pdbx_strand_id
1 'polypeptide(L)'
;MFAGQLAVIIVGTAKVGGIQDVWAIAVNNSMISGINFNPDPFVRHSIWSLGIGGIFLMLSLYGVNQAQVQRYLSSRTEKEAVMSCYAVFPCQQLVLGLGCLTGLVMFAYYQKNEIQNPEMIKVPDQMVLYFVMDILQDFPGLPGLFVACLFSGALSTISSAFNSLATVTMEDLIKPHFPNLTESRATLISKGLALKYGLLCLGMAYISSLMGPVLQAALSIFGIVGGPLLGIFCLGFFFPFTNSIGAITGLLAGLIMAFWIGIGSFVDRMSVPTAAPILNVTSAPEGGNLTVVTTLLTSAAAAQSISGLKKFYSLSYMWYSAHNSTTVVIVGIIVSLLTGPTKGRDVNPHTVYLVLPKLLFFLPEEYKERLRFGVPHIAEVGERHACRLLKDKSDSPNPNVEDKASNGFLNGHAKGAEKDMEENDSGFSRPNGGHSYVVQETSL
;
A
#
# COMPACT_ATOMS: atom_id res chain seq x y z
N MET A 1 5.31 19.19 -6.54
CA MET A 1 6.31 18.11 -6.67
C MET A 1 6.80 17.94 -8.10
N PHE A 2 5.95 17.61 -9.07
CA PHE A 2 6.34 17.43 -10.48
C PHE A 2 7.12 18.60 -11.07
N ALA A 3 6.59 19.82 -10.95
CA ALA A 3 7.27 21.02 -11.44
C ALA A 3 8.65 21.23 -10.79
N GLY A 4 8.77 20.91 -9.49
CA GLY A 4 10.04 21.00 -8.77
C GLY A 4 11.07 19.98 -9.27
N GLN A 5 10.68 18.72 -9.45
CA GLN A 5 11.57 17.70 -10.04
C GLN A 5 11.96 18.08 -11.48
N LEU A 6 11.02 18.57 -12.28
CA LEU A 6 11.28 18.98 -13.65
C LEU A 6 12.25 20.17 -13.72
N ALA A 7 12.10 21.17 -12.85
CA ALA A 7 13.02 22.30 -12.77
C ALA A 7 14.44 21.85 -12.43
N VAL A 8 14.59 20.95 -11.46
CA VAL A 8 15.89 20.37 -11.07
C VAL A 8 16.52 19.59 -12.21
N ILE A 9 15.73 18.78 -12.92
CA ILE A 9 16.20 18.02 -14.09
C ILE A 9 16.64 18.98 -15.21
N ILE A 10 15.83 19.99 -15.55
CA ILE A 10 16.15 20.92 -16.63
C ILE A 10 17.42 21.71 -16.32
N VAL A 11 17.50 22.33 -15.14
CA VAL A 11 18.67 23.16 -14.77
C VAL A 11 19.91 22.29 -14.58
N GLY A 12 19.79 21.14 -13.91
CA GLY A 12 20.91 20.22 -13.71
C GLY A 12 21.44 19.69 -15.03
N THR A 13 20.56 19.30 -15.95
CA THR A 13 20.94 18.82 -17.28
C THR A 13 21.64 19.92 -18.09
N ALA A 14 21.14 21.17 -18.01
CA ALA A 14 21.78 22.30 -18.67
C ALA A 14 23.19 22.56 -18.12
N LYS A 15 23.39 22.49 -16.79
CA LYS A 15 24.72 22.65 -16.17
C LYS A 15 25.70 21.52 -16.52
N VAL A 16 25.20 20.31 -16.84
CA VAL A 16 26.06 19.19 -17.30
C VAL A 16 26.49 19.35 -18.76
N GLY A 17 25.73 20.06 -19.59
CA GLY A 17 25.97 20.18 -21.04
C GLY A 17 24.88 19.54 -21.92
N GLY A 18 23.79 19.05 -21.33
CA GLY A 18 22.65 18.46 -22.04
C GLY A 18 22.34 17.02 -21.62
N ILE A 19 21.16 16.53 -22.02
CA ILE A 19 20.68 15.20 -21.61
C ILE A 19 21.51 14.07 -22.23
N GLN A 20 22.09 14.32 -23.41
CA GLN A 20 22.96 13.38 -24.10
C GLN A 20 24.25 13.14 -23.31
N ASP A 21 24.84 14.21 -22.76
CA ASP A 21 26.02 14.11 -21.90
C ASP A 21 25.70 13.37 -20.61
N VAL A 22 24.58 13.67 -19.96
CA VAL A 22 24.12 12.95 -18.76
C VAL A 22 24.01 11.46 -19.05
N TRP A 23 23.39 11.09 -20.17
CA TRP A 23 23.22 9.69 -20.56
C TRP A 23 24.56 9.01 -20.88
N ALA A 24 25.45 9.67 -21.64
CA ALA A 24 26.76 9.15 -21.98
C ALA A 24 27.62 8.90 -20.72
N ILE A 25 27.62 9.83 -19.77
CA ILE A 25 28.33 9.68 -18.50
C ILE A 25 27.74 8.53 -17.68
N ALA A 26 26.41 8.42 -17.61
CA ALA A 26 25.75 7.34 -16.89
C ALA A 26 26.08 5.95 -17.47
N VAL A 27 26.08 5.81 -18.80
CA VAL A 27 26.46 4.57 -19.48
C VAL A 27 27.93 4.24 -19.25
N ASN A 28 28.83 5.21 -19.46
CA ASN A 28 30.28 5.00 -19.31
C ASN A 28 30.68 4.59 -17.88
N ASN A 29 29.93 5.05 -16.87
CA ASN A 29 30.17 4.71 -15.47
C ASN A 29 29.35 3.50 -14.98
N SER A 30 28.71 2.75 -15.89
CA SER A 30 27.89 1.57 -15.55
C SER A 30 26.76 1.85 -14.55
N MET A 31 26.23 3.08 -14.52
CA MET A 31 25.12 3.46 -13.65
C MET A 31 23.76 2.98 -14.19
N ILE A 32 23.72 2.58 -15.45
CA ILE A 32 22.55 1.98 -16.08
C ILE A 32 22.70 0.46 -16.04
N SER A 33 21.94 -0.17 -15.15
CA SER A 33 21.86 -1.63 -15.10
C SER A 33 20.90 -2.16 -16.14
N GLY A 34 21.26 -3.26 -16.80
CA GLY A 34 20.36 -4.01 -17.68
C GLY A 34 19.27 -4.75 -16.89
N ILE A 35 18.32 -5.33 -17.63
CA ILE A 35 17.29 -6.18 -17.01
C ILE A 35 17.94 -7.48 -16.53
N ASN A 36 17.91 -7.72 -15.22
CA ASN A 36 18.43 -8.95 -14.64
C ASN A 36 17.35 -10.05 -14.65
N PHE A 37 17.54 -11.06 -15.49
CA PHE A 37 16.63 -12.21 -15.65
C PHE A 37 16.92 -13.38 -14.70
N ASN A 38 17.86 -13.23 -13.76
CA ASN A 38 18.20 -14.30 -12.83
C ASN A 38 16.97 -14.68 -11.97
N PRO A 39 16.51 -15.95 -12.01
CA PRO A 39 15.35 -16.42 -11.25
C PRO A 39 15.65 -16.62 -9.76
N ASP A 40 16.89 -16.46 -9.33
CA ASP A 40 17.27 -16.60 -7.93
C ASP A 40 16.55 -15.57 -7.03
N PRO A 41 15.70 -16.01 -6.06
CA PRO A 41 14.95 -15.11 -5.18
C PRO A 41 15.84 -14.37 -4.16
N PHE A 42 17.10 -14.77 -4.00
CA PHE A 42 18.08 -14.09 -3.15
C PHE A 42 18.70 -12.86 -3.84
N VAL A 43 18.50 -12.71 -5.16
CA VAL A 43 18.88 -11.49 -5.87
C VAL A 43 17.92 -10.36 -5.50
N ARG A 44 18.47 -9.25 -4.98
CA ARG A 44 17.68 -8.10 -4.50
C ARG A 44 16.72 -7.58 -5.56
N HIS A 45 17.21 -7.30 -6.76
CA HIS A 45 16.44 -6.76 -7.87
C HIS A 45 16.63 -7.61 -9.13
N SER A 46 15.67 -8.48 -9.41
CA SER A 46 15.53 -9.21 -10.67
C SER A 46 14.14 -8.94 -11.24
N ILE A 47 13.92 -9.27 -12.52
CA ILE A 47 12.59 -9.16 -13.12
C ILE A 47 11.53 -9.95 -12.34
N TRP A 48 11.93 -11.05 -11.70
CA TRP A 48 11.06 -11.91 -10.89
C TRP A 48 10.75 -11.29 -9.53
N SER A 49 11.77 -10.77 -8.84
CA SER A 49 11.56 -10.14 -7.53
C SER A 49 10.78 -8.83 -7.67
N LEU A 50 11.04 -8.04 -8.71
CA LEU A 50 10.31 -6.81 -9.00
C LEU A 50 8.91 -7.08 -9.58
N GLY A 51 8.77 -8.08 -10.45
CA GLY A 51 7.48 -8.45 -11.03
C GLY A 51 6.57 -9.11 -10.01
N ILE A 52 6.89 -10.34 -9.60
CA ILE A 52 6.01 -11.12 -8.71
C ILE A 52 6.04 -10.55 -7.30
N GLY A 53 7.23 -10.37 -6.72
CA GLY A 53 7.35 -9.79 -5.37
C GLY A 53 6.74 -8.38 -5.28
N GLY A 54 6.98 -7.56 -6.30
CA GLY A 54 6.38 -6.23 -6.41
C GLY A 54 4.86 -6.26 -6.51
N ILE A 55 4.24 -7.21 -7.23
CA ILE A 55 2.77 -7.35 -7.27
C ILE A 55 2.21 -7.58 -5.87
N PHE A 56 2.76 -8.52 -5.10
CA PHE A 56 2.28 -8.78 -3.73
C PHE A 56 2.53 -7.60 -2.79
N LEU A 57 3.65 -6.91 -2.94
CA LEU A 57 3.94 -5.70 -2.17
C LEU A 57 2.93 -4.60 -2.49
N MET A 58 2.68 -4.32 -3.77
CA MET A 58 1.73 -3.30 -4.20
C MET A 58 0.29 -3.66 -3.85
N LEU A 59 -0.09 -4.92 -3.98
CA LEU A 59 -1.42 -5.39 -3.58
C LEU A 59 -1.64 -5.23 -2.07
N SER A 60 -0.61 -5.44 -1.25
CA SER A 60 -0.70 -5.16 0.18
C SER A 60 -0.84 -3.64 0.48
N LEU A 61 -0.15 -2.81 -0.30
CA LEU A 61 -0.15 -1.35 -0.13
C LEU A 61 -1.44 -0.67 -0.59
N TYR A 62 -2.08 -1.19 -1.63
CA TYR A 62 -3.29 -0.58 -2.23
C TYR A 62 -4.57 -1.35 -1.90
N GLY A 63 -4.50 -2.68 -1.77
CA GLY A 63 -5.69 -3.52 -1.59
C GLY A 63 -6.18 -3.61 -0.15
N VAL A 64 -5.28 -3.64 0.84
CA VAL A 64 -5.63 -3.90 2.25
C VAL A 64 -5.20 -2.80 3.22
N ASN A 65 -4.44 -1.81 2.75
CA ASN A 65 -3.99 -0.70 3.59
C ASN A 65 -5.15 0.27 3.87
N GLN A 66 -5.43 0.51 5.15
CA GLN A 66 -6.51 1.40 5.57
C GLN A 66 -6.45 2.79 4.94
N ALA A 67 -5.26 3.37 4.78
CA ALA A 67 -5.14 4.70 4.17
C ALA A 67 -5.64 4.76 2.73
N GLN A 68 -5.56 3.66 2.00
CA GLN A 68 -6.09 3.57 0.64
C GLN A 68 -7.57 3.22 0.65
N VAL A 69 -8.00 2.29 1.50
CA VAL A 69 -9.41 1.92 1.68
C VAL A 69 -10.26 3.16 2.00
N GLN A 70 -9.79 4.03 2.88
CA GLN A 70 -10.47 5.29 3.19
C GLN A 70 -10.67 6.18 1.96
N ARG A 71 -9.67 6.28 1.08
CA ARG A 71 -9.78 7.07 -0.16
C ARG A 71 -10.81 6.49 -1.13
N TYR A 72 -10.94 5.17 -1.15
CA TYR A 72 -11.95 4.49 -1.96
C TYR A 72 -13.35 4.75 -1.43
N LEU A 73 -13.54 4.68 -0.11
CA LEU A 73 -14.82 4.94 0.55
C LEU A 73 -15.26 6.41 0.49
N SER A 74 -14.33 7.36 0.37
CA SER A 74 -14.65 8.77 0.16
C SER A 74 -15.02 9.14 -1.28
N SER A 75 -14.95 8.20 -2.23
CA SER A 75 -15.37 8.43 -3.62
C SER A 75 -16.89 8.37 -3.74
N ARG A 76 -17.52 9.18 -4.61
CA ARG A 76 -18.99 9.25 -4.70
C ARG A 76 -19.60 8.00 -5.32
N THR A 77 -18.84 7.33 -6.18
CA THR A 77 -19.28 6.11 -6.88
C THR A 77 -18.16 5.08 -6.92
N GLU A 78 -18.53 3.80 -7.04
CA GLU A 78 -17.58 2.70 -7.24
C GLU A 78 -16.69 2.94 -8.48
N LYS A 79 -17.28 3.45 -9.57
CA LYS A 79 -16.55 3.76 -10.81
C LYS A 79 -15.46 4.82 -10.58
N GLU A 80 -15.74 5.85 -9.79
CA GLU A 80 -14.74 6.86 -9.40
C GLU A 80 -13.63 6.27 -8.53
N ALA A 81 -13.97 5.40 -7.57
CA ALA A 81 -12.99 4.72 -6.74
C ALA A 81 -12.03 3.84 -7.59
N VAL A 82 -12.59 3.09 -8.55
CA VAL A 82 -11.80 2.28 -9.50
C VAL A 82 -10.94 3.17 -10.41
N MET A 83 -11.49 4.28 -10.91
CA MET A 83 -10.73 5.24 -11.73
C MET A 83 -9.58 5.87 -10.93
N SER A 84 -9.79 6.17 -9.65
CA SER A 84 -8.75 6.66 -8.74
C SER A 84 -7.61 5.64 -8.61
N CYS A 85 -7.92 4.35 -8.48
CA CYS A 85 -6.90 3.29 -8.46
C CYS A 85 -6.07 3.26 -9.74
N TYR A 86 -6.72 3.35 -10.92
CA TYR A 86 -6.01 3.41 -12.20
C TYR A 86 -5.19 4.69 -12.39
N ALA A 87 -5.67 5.84 -11.89
CA ALA A 87 -4.97 7.12 -12.01
C ALA A 87 -3.67 7.18 -11.18
N VAL A 88 -3.62 6.45 -10.06
CA VAL A 88 -2.41 6.40 -9.22
C VAL A 88 -1.23 5.76 -9.96
N PHE A 89 -1.46 4.72 -10.76
CA PHE A 89 -0.38 3.99 -11.44
C PHE A 89 0.50 4.87 -12.34
N PRO A 90 -0.01 5.58 -13.37
CA PRO A 90 0.82 6.42 -14.23
C PRO A 90 1.44 7.61 -13.48
N CYS A 91 0.71 8.19 -12.51
CA CYS A 91 1.25 9.27 -11.67
C CYS A 91 2.47 8.79 -10.86
N GLN A 92 2.38 7.60 -10.26
CA GLN A 92 3.47 7.01 -9.49
C GLN A 92 4.68 6.68 -10.36
N GLN A 93 4.46 6.12 -11.57
CA GLN A 93 5.54 5.83 -12.51
C GLN A 93 6.25 7.11 -12.96
N LEU A 94 5.49 8.19 -13.20
CA LEU A 94 6.05 9.48 -13.57
C LEU A 94 6.92 10.06 -12.44
N VAL A 95 6.41 10.07 -11.21
CA VAL A 95 7.18 10.55 -10.03
C VAL A 95 8.47 9.75 -9.85
N LEU A 96 8.38 8.42 -9.93
CA LEU A 96 9.54 7.54 -9.75
C LEU A 96 10.56 7.75 -10.87
N GLY A 97 10.10 7.83 -12.13
CA GLY A 97 10.95 8.07 -13.30
C GLY A 97 11.69 9.42 -13.21
N LEU A 98 10.98 10.49 -12.84
CA LEU A 98 11.61 11.79 -12.60
C LEU A 98 12.61 11.75 -11.43
N GLY A 99 12.33 10.98 -10.38
CA GLY A 99 13.26 10.74 -9.28
C GLY A 99 14.55 10.04 -9.73
N CYS A 100 14.43 8.96 -10.50
CA CYS A 100 15.57 8.25 -11.07
C CYS A 100 16.39 9.15 -12.01
N LEU A 101 15.73 9.92 -12.87
CA LEU A 101 16.39 10.88 -13.76
C LEU A 101 17.12 11.97 -12.98
N THR A 102 16.51 12.49 -11.92
CA THR A 102 17.17 13.45 -11.00
C THR A 102 18.44 12.85 -10.40
N GLY A 103 18.41 11.58 -9.99
CA GLY A 103 19.58 10.86 -9.49
C GLY A 103 20.70 10.71 -10.54
N LEU A 104 20.36 10.42 -11.79
CA LEU A 104 21.33 10.35 -12.89
C LEU A 104 21.95 11.71 -13.22
N VAL A 105 21.13 12.77 -13.28
CA VAL A 105 21.61 14.14 -13.53
C VAL A 105 22.54 14.57 -12.39
N MET A 106 22.17 14.31 -11.15
CA MET A 106 23.00 14.57 -9.97
C MET A 106 24.34 13.84 -10.05
N PHE A 107 24.34 12.55 -10.39
CA PHE A 107 25.57 11.78 -10.57
C PHE A 107 26.46 12.35 -11.67
N ALA A 108 25.90 12.64 -12.84
CA ALA A 108 26.64 13.20 -13.97
C ALA A 108 27.24 14.58 -13.67
N TYR A 109 26.52 15.40 -12.90
CA TYR A 109 26.99 16.72 -12.48
C TYR A 109 28.19 16.64 -11.55
N TYR A 110 28.16 15.77 -10.53
CA TYR A 110 29.28 15.61 -9.59
C TYR A 110 30.45 14.77 -10.13
N GLN A 111 30.30 14.11 -11.28
CA GLN A 111 31.45 13.57 -12.01
C GLN A 111 32.25 14.66 -12.74
N LYS A 112 31.61 15.80 -13.09
CA LYS A 112 32.27 16.94 -13.74
C LYS A 112 32.70 18.02 -12.74
N ASN A 113 32.02 18.13 -11.61
CA ASN A 113 32.21 19.21 -10.63
C ASN A 113 32.54 18.63 -9.25
N GLU A 114 33.50 19.26 -8.56
CA GLU A 114 33.82 18.89 -7.18
C GLU A 114 32.71 19.29 -6.21
N ILE A 115 32.43 18.42 -5.24
CA ILE A 115 31.51 18.74 -4.14
C ILE A 115 32.21 19.75 -3.23
N GLN A 116 31.68 20.96 -3.13
CA GLN A 116 32.32 22.03 -2.36
C GLN A 116 32.32 21.79 -0.84
N ASN A 117 31.30 21.08 -0.32
CA ASN A 117 31.15 20.81 1.12
C ASN A 117 30.80 19.34 1.39
N PRO A 118 31.74 18.40 1.18
CA PRO A 118 31.46 16.97 1.29
C PRO A 118 31.10 16.55 2.73
N GLU A 119 31.61 17.26 3.73
CA GLU A 119 31.34 16.99 5.16
C GLU A 119 29.87 17.21 5.56
N MET A 120 29.10 17.97 4.78
CA MET A 120 27.67 18.15 5.01
C MET A 120 26.84 16.94 4.58
N ILE A 121 27.39 16.03 3.76
CA ILE A 121 26.70 14.85 3.26
C ILE A 121 27.03 13.67 4.17
N LYS A 122 26.21 13.46 5.21
CA LYS A 122 26.38 12.34 6.15
C LYS A 122 25.65 11.08 5.70
N VAL A 123 24.56 11.24 4.94
CA VAL A 123 23.68 10.15 4.51
C VAL A 123 23.38 10.30 3.02
N PRO A 124 23.39 9.21 2.22
CA PRO A 124 23.09 9.26 0.78
C PRO A 124 21.77 9.96 0.45
N ASP A 125 20.75 9.81 1.30
CA ASP A 125 19.42 10.38 1.11
C ASP A 125 19.40 11.92 1.16
N GLN A 126 20.42 12.56 1.75
CA GLN A 126 20.55 14.03 1.81
C GLN A 126 21.14 14.62 0.53
N MET A 127 21.76 13.79 -0.32
CA MET A 127 22.51 14.24 -1.51
C MET A 127 21.60 14.99 -2.49
N VAL A 128 20.36 14.56 -2.65
CA VAL A 128 19.39 15.22 -3.54
C VAL A 128 19.07 16.63 -3.06
N LEU A 129 18.90 16.83 -1.75
CA LEU A 129 18.64 18.16 -1.20
C LEU A 129 19.85 19.08 -1.38
N TYR A 130 21.05 18.57 -1.10
CA TYR A 130 22.29 19.31 -1.33
C TYR A 130 22.43 19.70 -2.81
N PHE A 131 22.21 18.75 -3.73
CA PHE A 131 22.24 18.98 -5.17
C PHE A 131 21.27 20.07 -5.63
N VAL A 132 20.03 20.05 -5.13
CA VAL A 132 19.04 21.09 -5.47
C VAL A 132 19.50 22.47 -4.99
N MET A 133 20.06 22.56 -3.78
CA MET A 133 20.57 23.83 -3.25
C MET A 133 21.77 24.33 -4.05
N ASP A 134 22.65 23.43 -4.49
CA ASP A 134 23.84 23.79 -5.27
C ASP A 134 23.50 24.25 -6.70
N ILE A 135 22.69 23.50 -7.44
CA ILE A 135 22.41 23.86 -8.84
C ILE A 135 21.48 25.07 -8.97
N LEU A 136 20.60 25.29 -7.99
CA LEU A 136 19.60 26.38 -8.01
C LEU A 136 20.02 27.59 -7.16
N GLN A 137 21.27 27.66 -6.69
CA GLN A 137 21.77 28.79 -5.88
C GLN A 137 21.59 30.16 -6.56
N ASP A 138 21.67 30.18 -7.90
CA ASP A 138 21.54 31.38 -8.72
C ASP A 138 20.08 31.87 -8.86
N PHE A 139 19.10 31.05 -8.44
CA PHE A 139 17.67 31.32 -8.58
C PHE A 139 16.99 31.42 -7.21
N PRO A 140 16.98 32.62 -6.58
CA PRO A 140 16.40 32.79 -5.26
C PRO A 140 14.92 32.37 -5.24
N GLY A 141 14.53 31.60 -4.23
CA GLY A 141 13.16 31.11 -4.04
C GLY A 141 12.87 29.72 -4.64
N LEU A 142 13.53 29.32 -5.74
CA LEU A 142 13.32 27.99 -6.34
C LEU A 142 13.77 26.82 -5.43
N PRO A 143 14.94 26.85 -4.76
CA PRO A 143 15.30 25.80 -3.81
C PRO A 143 14.29 25.70 -2.66
N GLY A 144 13.81 26.83 -2.14
CA GLY A 144 12.77 26.88 -1.10
C GLY A 144 11.44 26.30 -1.56
N LEU A 145 11.02 26.59 -2.80
CA LEU A 145 9.82 26.01 -3.40
C LEU A 145 9.94 24.50 -3.59
N PHE A 146 11.11 23.99 -3.97
CA PHE A 146 11.37 22.56 -4.06
C PHE A 146 11.23 21.89 -2.69
N VAL A 147 11.86 22.44 -1.66
CA VAL A 147 11.78 21.92 -0.29
C VAL A 147 10.34 21.98 0.23
N ALA A 148 9.61 23.07 -0.01
CA ALA A 148 8.19 23.18 0.34
C ALA A 148 7.33 22.11 -0.36
N CYS A 149 7.58 21.83 -1.64
CA CYS A 149 6.91 20.75 -2.36
C CYS A 149 7.20 19.36 -1.77
N LEU A 150 8.45 19.11 -1.37
CA LEU A 150 8.87 17.85 -0.76
C LEU A 150 8.17 17.65 0.60
N PHE A 151 8.18 18.68 1.45
CA PHE A 151 7.48 18.63 2.74
C PHE A 151 5.98 18.48 2.57
N SER A 152 5.36 19.19 1.62
CA SER A 152 3.93 19.05 1.32
C SER A 152 3.58 17.60 0.93
N GLY A 153 4.38 16.97 0.06
CA GLY A 153 4.21 15.56 -0.31
C GLY A 153 4.32 14.62 0.89
N ALA A 154 5.37 14.78 1.71
CA ALA A 154 5.57 13.99 2.91
C ALA A 154 4.42 14.17 3.94
N LEU A 155 4.04 15.42 4.23
CA LEU A 155 2.97 15.77 5.16
C LEU A 155 1.61 15.20 4.72
N SER A 156 1.33 15.18 3.42
CA SER A 156 0.10 14.58 2.89
C SER A 156 0.01 13.07 3.19
N THR A 157 1.14 12.37 3.11
CA THR A 157 1.21 10.93 3.40
C THR A 157 1.13 10.67 4.91
N ILE A 158 1.88 11.45 5.70
CA ILE A 158 1.89 11.35 7.17
C ILE A 158 0.49 11.65 7.74
N SER A 159 -0.17 12.69 7.26
CA SER A 159 -1.53 13.05 7.68
C SER A 159 -2.53 11.92 7.39
N SER A 160 -2.48 11.34 6.18
CA SER A 160 -3.31 10.19 5.81
C SER A 160 -3.04 8.99 6.73
N ALA A 161 -1.78 8.69 7.05
CA ALA A 161 -1.43 7.58 7.93
C ALA A 161 -1.93 7.76 9.37
N PHE A 162 -1.77 8.97 9.95
CA PHE A 162 -2.27 9.25 11.30
C PHE A 162 -3.78 9.20 11.38
N ASN A 163 -4.46 9.71 10.35
CA ASN A 163 -5.91 9.59 10.25
C ASN A 163 -6.35 8.12 10.25
N SER A 164 -5.74 7.29 9.39
CA SER A 164 -6.09 5.88 9.30
C SER A 164 -5.79 5.09 10.58
N LEU A 165 -4.68 5.36 11.24
CA LEU A 165 -4.34 4.73 12.53
C LEU A 165 -5.32 5.14 13.64
N ALA A 166 -5.70 6.42 13.69
CA ALA A 166 -6.70 6.91 14.63
C ALA A 166 -8.07 6.27 14.35
N THR A 167 -8.49 6.19 13.09
CA THR A 167 -9.75 5.53 12.70
C THR A 167 -9.74 4.05 13.07
N VAL A 168 -8.71 3.28 12.70
CA VAL A 168 -8.61 1.85 13.03
C VAL A 168 -8.67 1.63 14.54
N THR A 169 -7.93 2.43 15.31
CA THR A 169 -7.96 2.32 16.77
C THR A 169 -9.33 2.68 17.35
N MET A 170 -9.98 3.70 16.80
CA MET A 170 -11.29 4.14 17.25
C MET A 170 -12.37 3.09 16.93
N GLU A 171 -12.46 2.64 15.68
CA GLU A 171 -13.47 1.71 15.19
C GLU A 171 -13.24 0.28 15.70
N ASP A 172 -12.00 -0.20 15.72
CA ASP A 172 -11.72 -1.62 15.98
C ASP A 172 -11.39 -1.90 17.45
N LEU A 173 -10.87 -0.92 18.21
CA LEU A 173 -10.46 -1.14 19.61
C LEU A 173 -11.35 -0.38 20.61
N ILE A 174 -11.74 0.86 20.32
CA ILE A 174 -12.47 1.69 21.30
C ILE A 174 -13.98 1.47 21.23
N LYS A 175 -14.60 1.66 20.06
CA LYS A 175 -16.06 1.54 19.89
C LYS A 175 -16.64 0.20 20.34
N PRO A 176 -16.00 -0.97 20.10
CA PRO A 176 -16.55 -2.25 20.55
C PRO A 176 -16.64 -2.36 22.08
N HIS A 177 -15.74 -1.70 22.81
CA HIS A 177 -15.74 -1.67 24.28
C HIS A 177 -16.58 -0.51 24.84
N PHE A 178 -16.79 0.54 24.06
CA PHE A 178 -17.54 1.74 24.42
C PHE A 178 -18.56 2.12 23.32
N PRO A 179 -19.66 1.37 23.17
CA PRO A 179 -20.59 1.55 22.05
C PRO A 179 -21.42 2.84 22.11
N ASN A 180 -21.59 3.43 23.29
CA ASN A 180 -22.44 4.61 23.52
C ASN A 180 -21.65 5.94 23.53
N LEU A 181 -20.58 6.04 22.74
CA LEU A 181 -19.80 7.28 22.65
C LEU A 181 -20.52 8.32 21.79
N THR A 182 -20.73 9.50 22.35
CA THR A 182 -21.20 10.68 21.59
C THR A 182 -20.20 11.03 20.50
N GLU A 183 -20.66 11.46 19.33
CA GLU A 183 -19.80 11.83 18.18
C GLU A 183 -18.72 12.84 18.57
N SER A 184 -19.08 13.90 19.32
CA SER A 184 -18.10 14.91 19.74
C SER A 184 -16.96 14.33 20.59
N ARG A 185 -17.26 13.33 21.44
CA ARG A 185 -16.26 12.63 22.25
C ARG A 185 -15.42 11.69 21.41
N ALA A 186 -16.04 10.98 20.46
CA ALA A 186 -15.35 10.14 19.49
C ALA A 186 -14.35 10.96 18.65
N THR A 187 -14.75 12.13 18.16
CA THR A 187 -13.86 13.05 17.42
C THR A 187 -12.70 13.55 18.29
N LEU A 188 -12.96 13.89 19.57
CA LEU A 188 -11.91 14.35 20.48
C LEU A 188 -10.89 13.24 20.77
N ILE A 189 -11.37 12.01 20.98
CA ILE A 189 -10.52 10.83 21.16
C ILE A 189 -9.71 10.55 19.89
N SER A 190 -10.33 10.60 18.71
CA SER A 190 -9.66 10.40 17.42
C SER A 190 -8.54 11.44 17.20
N LYS A 191 -8.79 12.72 17.49
CA LYS A 191 -7.77 13.79 17.46
C LYS A 191 -6.64 13.53 18.45
N GLY A 192 -6.96 13.06 19.66
CA GLY A 192 -5.96 12.67 20.66
C GLY A 192 -5.11 11.48 20.23
N LEU A 193 -5.71 10.48 19.58
CA LEU A 193 -5.00 9.33 19.00
C LEU A 193 -4.07 9.76 17.87
N ALA A 194 -4.52 10.63 16.96
CA ALA A 194 -3.68 11.18 15.90
C ALA A 194 -2.46 11.92 16.46
N LEU A 195 -2.63 12.72 17.51
CA LEU A 195 -1.50 13.38 18.22
C LEU A 195 -0.54 12.35 18.83
N LYS A 196 -1.05 11.31 19.49
CA LYS A 196 -0.24 10.23 20.08
C LYS A 196 0.59 9.51 19.02
N TYR A 197 0.00 9.15 17.87
CA TYR A 197 0.73 8.53 16.76
C TYR A 197 1.76 9.48 16.13
N GLY A 198 1.46 10.79 16.09
CA GLY A 198 2.43 11.82 15.70
C GLY A 198 3.68 11.84 16.59
N LEU A 199 3.49 11.82 17.92
CA LEU A 199 4.60 11.77 18.88
C LEU A 199 5.39 10.47 18.77
N LEU A 200 4.71 9.33 18.59
CA LEU A 200 5.37 8.04 18.34
C LEU A 200 6.21 8.06 17.06
N CYS A 201 5.68 8.68 15.99
CA CYS A 201 6.39 8.82 14.72
C CYS A 201 7.68 9.63 14.84
N LEU A 202 7.72 10.66 15.70
CA LEU A 202 8.95 11.41 15.99
C LEU A 202 10.03 10.52 16.62
N GLY A 203 9.64 9.64 17.55
CA GLY A 203 10.56 8.65 18.12
C GLY A 203 11.07 7.65 17.08
N MET A 204 10.18 7.17 16.20
CA MET A 204 10.55 6.25 15.11
C MET A 204 11.45 6.90 14.07
N ALA A 205 11.32 8.21 13.82
CA ALA A 205 12.20 8.94 12.90
C ALA A 205 13.67 8.91 13.35
N TYR A 206 13.92 9.01 14.66
CA TYR A 206 15.26 8.85 15.21
C TYR A 206 15.83 7.45 14.95
N ILE A 207 15.04 6.40 15.20
CA ILE A 207 15.46 5.02 14.94
C ILE A 207 15.74 4.82 13.45
N SER A 208 14.91 5.39 12.56
CA SER A 208 15.10 5.31 11.11
C SER A 208 16.40 5.96 10.64
N SER A 209 16.93 6.96 11.36
CA SER A 209 18.22 7.58 11.03
C SER A 209 19.43 6.65 11.25
N LEU A 210 19.24 5.59 12.04
CA LEU A 210 20.25 4.54 12.27
C LEU A 210 20.12 3.39 11.27
N MET A 211 19.04 3.36 10.48
CA MET A 211 18.84 2.34 9.46
C MET A 211 19.65 2.71 8.21
N GLY A 212 19.94 1.72 7.37
CA GLY A 212 20.54 1.94 6.05
C GLY A 212 19.59 2.71 5.10
N PRO A 213 19.68 2.53 3.77
CA PRO A 213 18.84 3.25 2.82
C PRO A 213 17.35 3.20 3.18
N VAL A 214 16.75 4.37 3.45
CA VAL A 214 15.41 4.47 4.07
C VAL A 214 14.34 3.85 3.17
N LEU A 215 14.48 4.01 1.85
CA LEU A 215 13.57 3.40 0.88
C LEU A 215 13.53 1.86 1.02
N GLN A 216 14.69 1.22 1.17
CA GLN A 216 14.76 -0.23 1.33
C GLN A 216 14.14 -0.67 2.66
N ALA A 217 14.41 0.07 3.75
CA ALA A 217 13.83 -0.23 5.06
C ALA A 217 12.30 -0.15 5.01
N ALA A 218 11.75 0.90 4.41
CA ALA A 218 10.31 1.09 4.26
C ALA A 218 9.64 -0.04 3.46
N LEU A 219 10.18 -0.40 2.29
CA LEU A 219 9.64 -1.50 1.47
C LEU A 219 9.72 -2.85 2.20
N SER A 220 10.79 -3.06 2.99
CA SER A 220 10.93 -4.27 3.81
C SER A 220 9.85 -4.35 4.89
N ILE A 221 9.59 -3.24 5.62
CA ILE A 221 8.55 -3.17 6.65
C ILE A 221 7.16 -3.39 6.04
N PHE A 222 6.88 -2.77 4.89
CA PHE A 222 5.63 -3.02 4.16
C PHE A 222 5.47 -4.48 3.75
N GLY A 223 6.53 -5.15 3.32
CA GLY A 223 6.48 -6.59 3.03
C GLY A 223 6.29 -7.48 4.26
N ILE A 224 6.95 -7.14 5.38
CA ILE A 224 6.86 -7.88 6.65
C ILE A 224 5.45 -7.80 7.24
N VAL A 225 4.88 -6.61 7.35
CA VAL A 225 3.58 -6.40 8.00
C VAL A 225 2.42 -6.53 7.00
N GLY A 226 2.59 -6.01 5.79
CA GLY A 226 1.56 -6.04 4.74
C GLY A 226 1.32 -7.43 4.16
N GLY A 227 2.33 -8.30 4.12
CA GLY A 227 2.21 -9.67 3.61
C GLY A 227 1.19 -10.52 4.39
N PRO A 228 1.30 -10.67 5.72
CA PRO A 228 0.33 -11.41 6.51
C PRO A 228 -1.10 -10.83 6.43
N LEU A 229 -1.23 -9.49 6.45
CA LEU A 229 -2.51 -8.82 6.27
C LEU A 229 -3.12 -9.13 4.89
N LEU A 230 -2.34 -9.04 3.82
CA LEU A 230 -2.79 -9.44 2.50
C LEU A 230 -3.25 -10.91 2.49
N GLY A 231 -2.50 -11.79 3.15
CA GLY A 231 -2.81 -13.22 3.26
C GLY A 231 -4.18 -13.50 3.88
N ILE A 232 -4.54 -12.83 4.98
CA ILE A 232 -5.85 -13.04 5.64
C ILE A 232 -7.00 -12.51 4.76
N PHE A 233 -6.81 -11.39 4.07
CA PHE A 233 -7.80 -10.90 3.10
C PHE A 233 -7.95 -11.84 1.91
N CYS A 234 -6.84 -12.34 1.34
CA CYS A 234 -6.89 -13.34 0.27
C CYS A 234 -7.61 -14.63 0.73
N LEU A 235 -7.37 -15.04 1.97
CA LEU A 235 -8.03 -16.19 2.56
C LEU A 235 -9.56 -16.01 2.63
N GLY A 236 -10.02 -14.84 3.10
CA GLY A 236 -11.44 -14.50 3.14
C GLY A 236 -12.09 -14.31 1.77
N PHE A 237 -11.38 -13.67 0.83
CA PHE A 237 -11.93 -13.37 -0.51
C PHE A 237 -12.01 -14.58 -1.42
N PHE A 238 -10.99 -15.46 -1.41
CA PHE A 238 -10.85 -16.54 -2.38
C PHE A 238 -11.24 -17.92 -1.84
N PHE A 239 -11.20 -18.12 -0.53
CA PHE A 239 -11.41 -19.43 0.10
C PHE A 239 -12.60 -19.39 1.07
N PRO A 240 -13.85 -19.45 0.58
CA PRO A 240 -15.07 -19.30 1.39
C PRO A 240 -15.26 -20.42 2.43
N PHE A 241 -14.54 -21.53 2.31
CA PHE A 241 -14.56 -22.63 3.27
C PHE A 241 -13.66 -22.38 4.50
N THR A 242 -12.89 -21.29 4.52
CA THR A 242 -12.03 -20.94 5.64
C THR A 242 -12.87 -20.50 6.84
N ASN A 243 -12.54 -21.00 8.03
CA ASN A 243 -13.16 -20.62 9.29
C ASN A 243 -12.31 -19.60 10.06
N SER A 244 -12.91 -18.95 11.07
CA SER A 244 -12.24 -17.91 11.86
C SER A 244 -11.00 -18.42 12.60
N ILE A 245 -11.01 -19.70 13.03
CA ILE A 245 -9.87 -20.32 13.71
C ILE A 245 -8.68 -20.46 12.74
N GLY A 246 -8.92 -20.94 11.53
CA GLY A 246 -7.91 -21.02 10.47
C GLY A 246 -7.40 -19.64 10.06
N ALA A 247 -8.28 -18.66 9.93
CA ALA A 247 -7.87 -17.29 9.62
C ALA A 247 -6.95 -16.68 10.69
N ILE A 248 -7.29 -16.81 11.98
CA ILE A 248 -6.50 -16.29 13.10
C ILE A 248 -5.15 -17.03 13.20
N THR A 249 -5.18 -18.37 13.15
CA THR A 249 -3.95 -19.18 13.25
C THR A 249 -3.02 -18.96 12.05
N GLY A 250 -3.57 -18.83 10.84
CA GLY A 250 -2.84 -18.45 9.65
C GLY A 250 -2.17 -17.08 9.81
N LEU A 251 -2.92 -16.07 10.26
CA LEU A 251 -2.38 -14.72 10.50
C LEU A 251 -1.24 -14.73 11.52
N LEU A 252 -1.41 -15.42 12.65
CA LEU A 252 -0.38 -15.54 13.69
C LEU A 252 0.87 -16.24 13.15
N ALA A 253 0.73 -17.36 12.42
CA ALA A 253 1.85 -18.05 11.81
C ALA A 253 2.58 -17.17 10.78
N GLY A 254 1.83 -16.44 9.95
CA GLY A 254 2.40 -15.51 8.99
C GLY A 254 3.14 -14.34 9.64
N LEU A 255 2.61 -13.76 10.72
CA LEU A 255 3.28 -12.70 11.48
C LEU A 255 4.55 -13.21 12.15
N ILE A 256 4.52 -14.40 12.76
CA ILE A 256 5.71 -15.03 13.37
C ILE A 256 6.79 -15.23 12.31
N MET A 257 6.44 -15.80 11.15
CA MET A 257 7.37 -15.98 10.04
C MET A 257 7.90 -14.66 9.51
N ALA A 258 7.04 -13.66 9.37
CA ALA A 258 7.42 -12.34 8.88
C ALA A 258 8.41 -11.63 9.80
N PHE A 259 8.15 -11.64 11.11
CA PHE A 259 9.05 -11.04 12.10
C PHE A 259 10.35 -11.83 12.21
N TRP A 260 10.30 -13.17 12.16
CA TRP A 260 11.50 -14.02 12.16
C TRP A 260 12.43 -13.68 10.99
N ILE A 261 11.90 -13.66 9.77
CA ILE A 261 12.69 -13.36 8.56
C ILE A 261 13.12 -11.89 8.54
N GLY A 262 12.20 -10.98 8.85
CA GLY A 262 12.44 -9.54 8.82
C GLY A 262 13.53 -9.12 9.80
N ILE A 263 13.34 -9.44 11.09
CA ILE A 263 14.31 -9.10 12.14
C ILE A 263 15.62 -9.86 11.92
N GLY A 264 15.55 -11.15 11.55
CA GLY A 264 16.75 -11.95 11.22
C GLY A 264 17.60 -11.34 10.11
N SER A 265 16.97 -10.84 9.04
CA SER A 265 17.65 -10.11 7.96
C SER A 265 18.29 -8.80 8.43
N PHE A 266 17.65 -8.05 9.33
CA PHE A 266 18.25 -6.81 9.86
C PHE A 266 19.45 -7.11 10.77
N VAL A 267 19.33 -8.11 11.65
CA VAL A 267 20.39 -8.50 12.59
C VAL A 267 21.61 -9.08 11.87
N ASP A 268 21.41 -9.94 10.86
CA ASP A 268 22.52 -10.50 10.08
C ASP A 268 23.30 -9.40 9.33
N ARG A 269 22.60 -8.39 8.79
CA ARG A 269 23.25 -7.24 8.13
C ARG A 269 24.05 -6.35 9.07
N MET A 270 23.63 -6.23 10.33
CA MET A 270 24.43 -5.52 11.34
C MET A 270 25.65 -6.33 11.79
N SER A 271 25.60 -7.66 11.63
CA SER A 271 26.65 -8.58 12.07
C SER A 271 27.75 -8.81 11.01
N VAL A 272 27.50 -8.46 9.74
CA VAL A 272 28.50 -8.51 8.67
C VAL A 272 29.13 -7.11 8.54
N PRO A 273 30.42 -6.92 8.90
CA PRO A 273 31.12 -5.69 8.59
C PRO A 273 31.08 -5.50 7.08
N THR A 274 30.69 -4.30 6.64
CA THR A 274 30.76 -3.85 5.25
C THR A 274 32.05 -4.37 4.64
N ALA A 275 31.94 -5.29 3.67
CA ALA A 275 33.11 -5.81 2.98
C ALA A 275 33.95 -4.63 2.53
N ALA A 276 35.22 -4.60 2.95
CA ALA A 276 36.18 -3.60 2.53
C ALA A 276 36.13 -3.46 0.99
N PRO A 277 36.32 -2.26 0.44
CA PRO A 277 36.33 -2.07 -1.00
C PRO A 277 37.32 -3.07 -1.60
N ILE A 278 36.87 -3.79 -2.64
CA ILE A 278 37.71 -4.70 -3.42
C ILE A 278 38.93 -3.89 -3.83
N LEU A 279 40.10 -4.23 -3.26
CA LEU A 279 41.36 -3.61 -3.63
C LEU A 279 41.51 -3.75 -5.14
N ASN A 280 41.52 -2.61 -5.82
CA ASN A 280 41.75 -2.52 -7.26
C ASN A 280 43.13 -3.13 -7.52
N VAL A 281 43.19 -4.32 -8.12
CA VAL A 281 44.44 -5.01 -8.45
C VAL A 281 45.06 -4.31 -9.68
N THR A 282 45.55 -3.10 -9.47
CA THR A 282 46.49 -2.43 -10.39
C THR A 282 47.78 -2.04 -9.68
N SER A 283 47.87 -2.18 -8.35
CA SER A 283 49.12 -2.06 -7.59
C SER A 283 49.58 -3.43 -7.07
N ALA A 284 49.99 -4.32 -7.98
CA ALA A 284 50.79 -5.46 -7.59
C ALA A 284 52.17 -4.96 -7.12
N PRO A 285 52.67 -5.34 -5.92
CA PRO A 285 54.07 -5.11 -5.57
C PRO A 285 54.91 -6.08 -6.41
N GLU A 286 55.96 -5.57 -7.09
CA GLU A 286 56.90 -6.31 -7.94
C GLU A 286 57.74 -7.40 -7.20
N GLY A 287 57.28 -7.96 -6.09
CA GLY A 287 58.04 -8.93 -5.29
C GLY A 287 57.22 -9.94 -4.49
N GLY A 288 55.93 -10.13 -4.77
CA GLY A 288 55.10 -11.09 -4.05
C GLY A 288 55.23 -12.52 -4.58
N ASN A 289 55.70 -13.47 -3.76
CA ASN A 289 55.76 -14.90 -4.08
C ASN A 289 54.41 -15.41 -4.64
N LEU A 290 54.47 -16.23 -5.70
CA LEU A 290 53.32 -16.80 -6.43
C LEU A 290 52.30 -17.48 -5.50
N THR A 291 52.75 -17.99 -4.36
CA THR A 291 51.92 -18.61 -3.32
C THR A 291 50.97 -17.63 -2.65
N VAL A 292 51.35 -16.36 -2.46
CA VAL A 292 50.49 -15.33 -1.83
C VAL A 292 49.37 -14.91 -2.77
N VAL A 293 49.69 -14.71 -4.06
CA VAL A 293 48.70 -14.41 -5.10
C VAL A 293 47.74 -15.58 -5.28
N THR A 294 48.26 -16.81 -5.30
CA THR A 294 47.41 -18.01 -5.37
C THR A 294 46.54 -18.14 -4.13
N THR A 295 47.07 -17.97 -2.92
CA THR A 295 46.27 -18.05 -1.67
C THR A 295 45.17 -16.99 -1.61
N LEU A 296 45.45 -15.76 -2.08
CA LEU A 296 44.46 -14.69 -2.18
C LEU A 296 43.38 -15.00 -3.23
N LEU A 297 43.77 -15.52 -4.40
CA LEU A 297 42.83 -15.97 -5.45
C LEU A 297 41.99 -17.17 -5.02
N THR A 298 42.55 -18.14 -4.28
CA THR A 298 41.79 -19.28 -3.74
C THR A 298 40.86 -18.83 -2.60
N SER A 299 41.25 -17.81 -1.82
CA SER A 299 40.38 -17.22 -0.79
C SER A 299 39.26 -16.33 -1.37
N ALA A 300 39.48 -15.74 -2.55
CA ALA A 300 38.45 -15.03 -3.32
C ALA A 300 37.53 -16.00 -4.09
N ALA A 301 38.05 -17.15 -4.55
CA ALA A 301 37.26 -18.23 -5.14
C ALA A 301 36.46 -19.02 -4.10
N ALA A 302 36.88 -18.99 -2.82
CA ALA A 302 36.03 -19.30 -1.68
C ALA A 302 35.07 -18.13 -1.39
N ALA A 303 34.31 -17.70 -2.40
CA ALA A 303 33.07 -16.99 -2.16
C ALA A 303 32.25 -17.93 -1.26
N GLN A 304 32.21 -17.64 0.04
CA GLN A 304 31.53 -18.45 1.03
C GLN A 304 30.17 -18.85 0.44
N SER A 305 29.96 -20.13 0.18
CA SER A 305 28.62 -20.60 -0.15
C SER A 305 27.80 -20.32 1.09
N ILE A 306 27.05 -19.22 1.09
CA ILE A 306 26.19 -18.85 2.20
C ILE A 306 25.20 -20.01 2.33
N SER A 307 25.40 -20.86 3.33
CA SER A 307 24.65 -22.10 3.52
C SER A 307 23.78 -22.00 4.77
N GLY A 308 22.59 -22.58 4.69
CA GLY A 308 21.62 -22.62 5.78
C GLY A 308 20.89 -21.29 6.04
N LEU A 309 20.72 -20.96 7.32
CA LEU A 309 19.85 -19.88 7.80
C LEU A 309 20.23 -18.49 7.25
N LYS A 310 21.54 -18.24 7.03
CA LYS A 310 22.02 -16.99 6.42
C LYS A 310 21.55 -16.79 4.98
N LYS A 311 21.38 -17.88 4.21
CA LYS A 311 20.80 -17.80 2.86
C LYS A 311 19.34 -17.38 2.94
N PHE A 312 18.61 -17.88 3.94
CA PHE A 312 17.22 -17.50 4.19
C PHE A 312 17.07 -16.01 4.55
N TYR A 313 18.02 -15.45 5.30
CA TYR A 313 18.07 -14.01 5.60
C TYR A 313 18.56 -13.14 4.43
N SER A 314 19.16 -13.74 3.41
CA SER A 314 19.54 -13.05 2.16
C SER A 314 18.39 -12.91 1.16
N LEU A 315 17.20 -13.44 1.48
CA LEU A 315 16.01 -13.33 0.62
C LEU A 315 15.74 -11.87 0.27
N SER A 316 15.43 -11.58 -0.99
CA SER A 316 15.08 -10.21 -1.37
C SER A 316 13.85 -9.75 -0.60
N TYR A 317 13.93 -8.55 -0.04
CA TYR A 317 12.82 -7.92 0.69
C TYR A 317 11.55 -7.77 -0.17
N MET A 318 11.68 -7.77 -1.50
CA MET A 318 10.55 -7.77 -2.43
C MET A 318 9.71 -9.06 -2.32
N TRP A 319 10.31 -10.18 -1.91
CA TRP A 319 9.61 -11.46 -1.72
C TRP A 319 8.92 -11.60 -0.36
N TYR A 320 9.17 -10.70 0.60
CA TYR A 320 8.60 -10.82 1.95
C TYR A 320 7.07 -10.84 1.92
N SER A 321 6.43 -9.94 1.16
CA SER A 321 4.97 -9.91 1.07
C SER A 321 4.40 -11.21 0.50
N ALA A 322 4.98 -11.71 -0.60
CA ALA A 322 4.55 -12.95 -1.26
C ALA A 322 4.74 -14.18 -0.36
N HIS A 323 5.91 -14.31 0.28
CA HIS A 323 6.20 -15.43 1.18
C HIS A 323 5.29 -15.44 2.40
N ASN A 324 5.13 -14.29 3.05
CA ASN A 324 4.35 -14.17 4.27
C ASN A 324 2.84 -14.36 4.01
N SER A 325 2.31 -13.75 2.94
CA SER A 325 0.91 -13.95 2.54
C SER A 325 0.60 -15.41 2.20
N THR A 326 1.50 -16.07 1.46
CA THR A 326 1.37 -17.49 1.13
C THR A 326 1.36 -18.37 2.39
N THR A 327 2.20 -18.04 3.37
CA THR A 327 2.23 -18.74 4.67
C THR A 327 0.88 -18.64 5.38
N VAL A 328 0.28 -17.44 5.45
CA VAL A 328 -1.05 -17.24 6.05
C VAL A 328 -2.10 -18.09 5.34
N VAL A 329 -2.10 -18.08 4.00
CA VAL A 329 -3.08 -18.82 3.20
C VAL A 329 -2.94 -20.33 3.40
N ILE A 330 -1.71 -20.86 3.34
CA ILE A 330 -1.47 -22.30 3.49
C ILE A 330 -1.86 -22.78 4.89
N VAL A 331 -1.36 -22.12 5.94
CA VAL A 331 -1.66 -22.50 7.33
C VAL A 331 -3.15 -22.34 7.61
N GLY A 332 -3.76 -21.26 7.14
CA GLY A 332 -5.18 -21.00 7.34
C GLY A 332 -6.07 -22.07 6.69
N ILE A 333 -5.77 -22.47 5.45
CA ILE A 333 -6.47 -23.56 4.77
C ILE A 333 -6.32 -24.87 5.53
N ILE A 334 -5.09 -25.24 5.91
CA ILE A 334 -4.83 -26.51 6.61
C ILE A 334 -5.61 -26.56 7.92
N VAL A 335 -5.53 -25.50 8.74
CA VAL A 335 -6.21 -25.46 10.04
C VAL A 335 -7.73 -25.45 9.85
N SER A 336 -8.27 -24.73 8.85
CA SER A 336 -9.71 -24.76 8.58
C SER A 336 -10.20 -26.13 8.12
N LEU A 337 -9.40 -26.89 7.37
CA LEU A 337 -9.74 -28.26 7.01
C LEU A 337 -9.72 -29.19 8.24
N LEU A 338 -8.80 -28.98 9.18
CA LEU A 338 -8.70 -29.78 10.40
C LEU A 338 -9.77 -29.45 11.45
N THR A 339 -10.15 -28.18 11.56
CA THR A 339 -11.10 -27.69 12.58
C THR A 339 -12.55 -27.67 12.11
N GLY A 340 -12.80 -28.02 10.86
CA GLY A 340 -14.13 -28.07 10.23
C GLY A 340 -14.37 -26.83 9.35
N PRO A 341 -14.57 -27.00 8.03
CA PRO A 341 -14.73 -25.88 7.11
C PRO A 341 -16.04 -25.13 7.34
N THR A 342 -16.01 -23.82 7.10
CA THR A 342 -17.22 -22.99 7.11
C THR A 342 -18.16 -23.44 6.00
N LYS A 343 -19.45 -23.56 6.32
CA LYS A 343 -20.46 -23.87 5.31
C LYS A 343 -20.69 -22.63 4.45
N GLY A 344 -20.62 -22.75 3.12
CA GLY A 344 -20.79 -21.61 2.20
C GLY A 344 -22.12 -20.85 2.34
N ARG A 345 -23.14 -21.46 2.97
CA ARG A 345 -24.44 -20.84 3.24
C ARG A 345 -24.38 -19.69 4.25
N ASP A 346 -23.40 -19.72 5.15
CA ASP A 346 -23.23 -18.75 6.23
C ASP A 346 -22.32 -17.59 5.81
N VAL A 347 -21.78 -17.65 4.58
CA VAL A 347 -20.86 -16.65 4.03
C VAL A 347 -21.65 -15.61 3.24
N ASN A 348 -21.39 -14.33 3.50
CA ASN A 348 -22.00 -13.25 2.73
C ASN A 348 -21.44 -13.26 1.30
N PRO A 349 -22.27 -13.45 0.26
CA PRO A 349 -21.79 -13.52 -1.12
C PRO A 349 -21.25 -12.19 -1.65
N HIS A 350 -21.54 -11.05 -0.99
CA HIS A 350 -20.97 -9.75 -1.35
C HIS A 350 -19.52 -9.57 -0.87
N THR A 351 -19.06 -10.38 0.09
CA THR A 351 -17.69 -10.27 0.66
C THR A 351 -16.71 -11.26 0.05
N VAL A 352 -17.16 -12.13 -0.87
CA VAL A 352 -16.32 -13.16 -1.51
C VAL A 352 -16.18 -12.85 -2.98
N TYR A 353 -14.95 -12.92 -3.51
CA TYR A 353 -14.70 -12.78 -4.93
C TYR A 353 -14.18 -14.11 -5.48
N LEU A 354 -15.09 -14.94 -5.97
CA LEU A 354 -14.74 -16.24 -6.53
C LEU A 354 -14.09 -16.08 -7.91
N VAL A 355 -12.75 -16.02 -7.94
CA VAL A 355 -11.96 -15.91 -9.18
C VAL A 355 -12.02 -17.20 -9.99
N LEU A 356 -11.98 -18.36 -9.32
CA LEU A 356 -11.90 -19.67 -9.98
C LEU A 356 -13.04 -19.94 -10.97
N PRO A 357 -14.33 -19.73 -10.63
CA PRO A 357 -15.45 -19.90 -11.56
C PRO A 357 -15.44 -18.93 -12.75
N LYS A 358 -14.87 -17.72 -12.58
CA LYS A 358 -14.75 -16.72 -13.66
C LYS A 358 -13.55 -16.98 -14.58
N LEU A 359 -12.43 -17.43 -14.01
CA LEU A 359 -11.20 -17.73 -14.75
C LEU A 359 -11.37 -19.02 -15.57
N LEU A 360 -12.05 -20.03 -15.00
CA LEU A 360 -12.41 -21.28 -15.65
C LEU A 360 -13.80 -21.17 -16.31
N PHE A 361 -14.01 -20.14 -17.13
CA PHE A 361 -15.30 -19.94 -17.80
C PHE A 361 -15.71 -21.10 -18.71
N PHE A 362 -14.72 -21.86 -19.20
CA PHE A 362 -14.89 -23.06 -20.02
C PHE A 362 -15.38 -24.31 -19.25
N LEU A 363 -15.40 -24.28 -17.92
CA LEU A 363 -15.83 -25.43 -17.12
C LEU A 363 -17.37 -25.55 -17.12
N PRO A 364 -17.94 -26.78 -17.18
CA PRO A 364 -19.38 -26.97 -17.08
C PRO A 364 -19.94 -26.40 -15.75
N GLU A 365 -21.20 -25.93 -15.76
CA GLU A 365 -21.80 -25.25 -14.61
C GLU A 365 -21.84 -26.11 -13.33
N GLU A 366 -21.95 -27.43 -13.43
CA GLU A 366 -21.87 -28.34 -12.28
C GLU A 366 -20.52 -28.26 -11.54
N TYR A 367 -19.42 -28.08 -12.27
CA TYR A 367 -18.10 -27.91 -11.67
C TYR A 367 -17.92 -26.50 -11.13
N LYS A 368 -18.47 -25.48 -11.79
CA LYS A 368 -18.50 -24.11 -11.26
C LYS A 368 -19.30 -24.03 -9.96
N GLU A 369 -20.41 -24.75 -9.83
CA GLU A 369 -21.18 -24.84 -8.60
C GLU A 369 -20.40 -25.53 -7.47
N ARG A 370 -19.66 -26.61 -7.77
CA ARG A 370 -18.75 -27.23 -6.80
C ARG A 370 -17.62 -26.29 -6.36
N LEU A 371 -17.07 -25.50 -7.29
CA LEU A 371 -16.02 -24.51 -7.01
C LEU A 371 -16.53 -23.27 -6.25
N ARG A 372 -17.85 -23.09 -6.14
CA ARG A 372 -18.46 -22.06 -5.28
C ARG A 372 -18.57 -22.47 -3.82
N PHE A 373 -18.21 -23.72 -3.48
CA PHE A 373 -18.24 -24.26 -2.11
C PHE A 373 -19.56 -24.00 -1.35
N GLY A 374 -20.68 -23.94 -2.08
CA GLY A 374 -22.01 -23.70 -1.52
C GLY A 374 -22.36 -22.24 -1.18
N VAL A 375 -21.59 -21.26 -1.69
CA VAL A 375 -21.90 -19.82 -1.56
C VAL A 375 -23.08 -19.44 -2.50
N PRO A 376 -24.14 -18.77 -2.00
CA PRO A 376 -25.30 -18.34 -2.79
C PRO A 376 -24.97 -17.45 -4.01
N HIS A 377 -25.75 -17.52 -5.08
CA HIS A 377 -25.65 -16.58 -6.20
C HIS A 377 -26.20 -15.19 -5.80
N ILE A 378 -25.55 -14.09 -6.20
CA ILE A 378 -26.01 -12.72 -5.89
C ILE A 378 -27.45 -12.49 -6.40
N ALA A 379 -27.77 -12.95 -7.61
CA ALA A 379 -29.14 -12.98 -8.15
C ALA A 379 -30.14 -13.75 -7.26
N GLU A 380 -29.78 -14.94 -6.76
CA GLU A 380 -30.64 -15.72 -5.85
C GLU A 380 -30.81 -15.06 -4.47
N VAL A 381 -29.85 -14.25 -4.03
CA VAL A 381 -29.97 -13.48 -2.78
C VAL A 381 -31.00 -12.39 -2.94
N GLY A 382 -31.03 -11.70 -4.08
CA GLY A 382 -32.06 -10.72 -4.44
C GLY A 382 -33.46 -11.34 -4.47
N GLU A 383 -33.61 -12.51 -5.10
CA GLU A 383 -34.87 -13.26 -5.12
C GLU A 383 -35.28 -13.78 -3.74
N ARG A 384 -34.34 -14.28 -2.93
CA ARG A 384 -34.62 -14.70 -1.54
C ARG A 384 -35.04 -13.53 -0.65
N HIS A 385 -34.44 -12.35 -0.84
CA HIS A 385 -34.83 -11.14 -0.12
C HIS A 385 -36.23 -10.68 -0.54
N ALA A 386 -36.53 -10.70 -1.84
CA ALA A 386 -37.86 -10.42 -2.37
C ALA A 386 -38.92 -11.40 -1.86
N CYS A 387 -38.63 -12.71 -1.86
CA CYS A 387 -39.51 -13.74 -1.31
C CYS A 387 -39.74 -13.59 0.20
N ARG A 388 -38.72 -13.20 0.98
CA ARG A 388 -38.86 -12.95 2.42
C ARG A 388 -39.77 -11.74 2.70
N LEU A 389 -39.59 -10.65 1.95
CA LEU A 389 -40.46 -9.47 2.03
C LEU A 389 -41.90 -9.75 1.60
N LEU A 390 -42.11 -10.64 0.64
CA LEU A 390 -43.45 -11.08 0.24
C LEU A 390 -44.09 -11.98 1.30
N LYS A 391 -43.30 -12.80 2.00
CA LYS A 391 -43.78 -13.66 3.08
C LYS A 391 -44.12 -12.90 4.36
N ASP A 392 -43.34 -11.87 4.72
CA ASP A 392 -43.69 -10.97 5.83
C ASP A 392 -44.97 -10.17 5.53
N LYS A 393 -45.25 -9.88 4.26
CA LYS A 393 -46.53 -9.28 3.82
C LYS A 393 -47.71 -10.26 3.86
N SER A 394 -47.49 -11.56 3.66
CA SER A 394 -48.56 -12.57 3.76
C SER A 394 -48.88 -13.00 5.19
N ASP A 395 -47.91 -12.87 6.10
CA ASP A 395 -48.02 -13.31 7.49
C ASP A 395 -48.45 -12.19 8.46
N SER A 396 -48.73 -10.98 7.94
CA SER A 396 -49.31 -9.87 8.71
C SER A 396 -50.83 -10.06 8.88
N PRO A 397 -51.37 -10.15 10.11
CA PRO A 397 -52.82 -10.29 10.31
C PRO A 397 -53.53 -8.97 9.98
N ASN A 398 -54.53 -9.05 9.09
CA ASN A 398 -55.41 -7.96 8.69
C ASN A 398 -55.99 -7.21 9.90
N PRO A 399 -55.76 -5.89 10.07
CA PRO A 399 -56.60 -5.09 10.93
C PRO A 399 -57.79 -4.59 10.12
N ASN A 400 -58.99 -5.02 10.51
CA ASN A 400 -60.25 -4.40 10.11
C ASN A 400 -60.20 -2.89 10.39
N VAL A 401 -60.43 -2.05 9.40
CA VAL A 401 -60.88 -0.67 9.63
C VAL A 401 -61.96 -0.31 8.60
N GLU A 402 -63.13 -0.03 9.16
CA GLU A 402 -64.36 0.43 8.51
C GLU A 402 -64.18 1.82 7.87
N ASP A 403 -64.87 2.01 6.75
CA ASP A 403 -65.20 3.32 6.18
C ASP A 403 -65.94 4.20 7.19
N LYS A 404 -65.45 5.43 7.41
CA LYS A 404 -66.30 6.58 7.78
C LYS A 404 -65.63 7.92 7.50
N ALA A 405 -66.21 8.63 6.53
CA ALA A 405 -66.02 10.06 6.31
C ALA A 405 -66.61 10.88 7.46
N SER A 406 -65.95 11.98 7.87
CA SER A 406 -66.61 13.18 8.37
C SER A 406 -65.68 14.40 8.41
N ASN A 407 -66.21 15.51 7.89
CA ASN A 407 -65.69 16.87 7.92
C ASN A 407 -65.48 17.42 9.35
N GLY A 408 -64.59 18.41 9.49
CA GLY A 408 -64.47 19.23 10.69
C GLY A 408 -63.46 20.38 10.56
N PHE A 409 -63.96 21.56 10.16
CA PHE A 409 -63.32 22.88 10.18
C PHE A 409 -62.88 23.32 11.60
N LEU A 410 -61.77 24.08 11.73
CA LEU A 410 -61.74 25.43 12.33
C LEU A 410 -60.33 26.07 12.42
N ASN A 411 -60.16 27.11 11.60
CA ASN A 411 -59.44 28.39 11.71
C ASN A 411 -58.41 28.70 12.82
N GLY A 412 -57.36 29.44 12.42
CA GLY A 412 -56.48 30.19 13.34
C GLY A 412 -55.44 31.13 12.72
N HIS A 413 -55.90 32.13 11.95
CA HIS A 413 -55.31 33.47 11.74
C HIS A 413 -53.99 33.73 10.95
N ALA A 414 -54.05 34.86 10.22
CA ALA A 414 -53.24 35.31 9.10
C ALA A 414 -52.40 36.59 9.36
N LYS A 415 -51.47 36.87 8.40
CA LYS A 415 -50.94 38.15 7.85
C LYS A 415 -49.40 38.21 7.88
N GLY A 416 -48.67 38.59 6.83
CA GLY A 416 -49.00 39.02 5.46
C GLY A 416 -47.72 39.37 4.66
N ALA A 417 -47.84 39.32 3.32
CA ALA A 417 -47.23 40.15 2.25
C ALA A 417 -45.68 40.29 2.18
N GLU A 418 -44.99 40.34 1.03
CA GLU A 418 -45.31 40.40 -0.40
C GLU A 418 -44.03 40.07 -1.23
N LYS A 419 -44.20 39.43 -2.41
CA LYS A 419 -43.46 39.42 -3.72
C LYS A 419 -41.93 39.67 -3.79
N ASP A 420 -41.13 38.92 -4.57
CA ASP A 420 -41.07 38.89 -6.05
C ASP A 420 -40.53 37.53 -6.60
N MET A 421 -41.24 36.90 -7.56
CA MET A 421 -40.86 36.61 -8.98
C MET A 421 -39.50 35.91 -9.25
N GLU A 422 -39.53 34.61 -9.60
CA GLU A 422 -39.23 34.10 -10.96
C GLU A 422 -39.54 32.59 -11.10
N GLU A 423 -40.11 32.23 -12.26
CA GLU A 423 -40.60 30.92 -12.73
C GLU A 423 -39.47 29.87 -12.90
N ASN A 424 -39.68 28.61 -12.47
CA ASN A 424 -40.10 27.44 -13.27
C ASN A 424 -39.20 27.15 -14.50
N ASP A 425 -38.74 25.94 -14.82
CA ASP A 425 -39.15 24.59 -14.45
C ASP A 425 -38.11 23.59 -15.04
N SER A 426 -38.26 22.33 -14.61
CA SER A 426 -37.78 21.05 -15.18
C SER A 426 -36.97 20.20 -14.21
N GLY A 427 -37.63 19.88 -13.10
CA GLY A 427 -37.38 18.63 -12.38
C GLY A 427 -37.69 17.43 -13.27
N PHE A 428 -36.78 16.47 -13.30
CA PHE A 428 -37.07 15.12 -13.76
C PHE A 428 -37.07 14.20 -12.54
N SER A 429 -38.27 13.86 -12.08
CA SER A 429 -38.53 12.87 -11.03
C SER A 429 -38.03 11.50 -11.48
N ARG A 430 -37.17 10.85 -10.69
CA ARG A 430 -36.84 9.43 -10.85
C ARG A 430 -37.90 8.56 -10.16
N PRO A 431 -38.33 7.45 -10.78
CA PRO A 431 -39.23 6.51 -10.14
C PRO A 431 -38.49 5.73 -9.04
N ASN A 432 -39.19 5.55 -7.92
CA ASN A 432 -38.77 4.78 -6.75
C ASN A 432 -38.35 3.35 -7.13
N GLY A 433 -37.12 2.98 -6.77
CA GLY A 433 -36.59 1.63 -6.97
C GLY A 433 -35.07 1.58 -6.88
N GLY A 434 -34.50 2.03 -5.76
CA GLY A 434 -33.06 1.97 -5.51
C GLY A 434 -32.79 1.77 -4.03
N HIS A 435 -32.18 0.63 -3.69
CA HIS A 435 -31.82 0.24 -2.33
C HIS A 435 -31.06 1.36 -1.58
N SER A 436 -31.51 1.67 -0.37
CA SER A 436 -30.77 2.45 0.61
C SER A 436 -29.42 1.80 0.85
N TYR A 437 -28.36 2.39 0.30
CA TYR A 437 -27.06 2.32 0.95
C TYR A 437 -27.20 3.11 2.25
N VAL A 438 -27.16 2.43 3.39
CA VAL A 438 -26.87 3.10 4.66
C VAL A 438 -25.40 3.50 4.60
N VAL A 439 -25.18 4.64 3.97
CA VAL A 439 -23.95 5.42 4.12
C VAL A 439 -24.04 6.00 5.52
N GLN A 440 -23.35 5.39 6.47
CA GLN A 440 -23.05 6.07 7.72
C GLN A 440 -21.95 7.09 7.37
N GLU A 441 -22.40 8.31 7.02
CA GLU A 441 -21.54 9.47 6.83
C GLU A 441 -20.69 9.65 8.09
N THR A 442 -19.42 9.24 8.05
CA THR A 442 -18.40 9.81 8.92
C THR A 442 -17.71 10.92 8.15
N SER A 443 -18.40 12.04 8.02
CA SER A 443 -17.77 13.35 7.88
C SER A 443 -17.30 13.77 9.27
N LEU A 444 -15.97 13.88 9.45
CA LEU A 444 -15.22 14.86 10.27
C LEU A 444 -13.80 14.39 10.60
#